data_AF-A0A087BQT7-F1
#
_entry.id   AF-A0A087BQT7-F1
#
_cell.length_a   1.000
_cell.length_b   1.000
_cell.length_c   1.000
_cell.angle_alpha   90.00
_cell.angle_beta   90.00
_cell.angle_gamma   90.00
#
_symmetry.space_group_name_H-M   'P 1'
#
loop_
_entity.id
_entity.type
_entity.pdbx_description
1 polymer ?
#
loop_
_entity_poly.entity_id
_entity_poly.type
_entity_poly.pdbx_seq_one_letter_code
_entity_poly.pdbx_strand_id
1 'polypeptide(L)'
;MVGVVKAKKDASATPLAAGVGYTRALTNDLIDRAASSAIVTDQKANPNTNVLNGMTFSPSDDATKAADARTYVVSLGVTQKANMAKSMMSAGQRSGTGASDAAGAGAGAGAGATGAGDQAAAMAAMSEQQLADSFDSYIATASNDVLVAIYDQYVSTGTYDDNLAAFGVVSRDAPSSINVYADSFEDKDHIADAITDYNNTVSKKDKITYTDYVGLMMSSVTTIVNVISYVLIAFVSVSLIVSSIMIGIITYISVLERTKEIGILRAMGASKHNVSQVFNAETGIIGLCSGLLGVGLTVLLDIPINAVLHHFIGNADVNAALPVTGGVVLVILSVVLTLIGGLIPSRKAAKQDPATALRTE
;
A
#
# COMPACT_ATOMS: atom_id res chain seq x y z
N MET A 1 -32.66 -5.08 10.93
CA MET A 1 -32.87 -5.87 9.72
C MET A 1 -31.71 -6.82 9.56
N VAL A 2 -31.96 -8.12 9.57
CA VAL A 2 -31.05 -9.14 9.04
C VAL A 2 -31.24 -9.07 7.52
N GLY A 3 -30.18 -8.79 6.77
CA GLY A 3 -30.29 -8.50 5.34
C GLY A 3 -30.83 -9.71 4.55
N VAL A 4 -31.80 -9.47 3.67
CA VAL A 4 -32.18 -10.45 2.64
C VAL A 4 -31.11 -10.38 1.55
N VAL A 5 -30.38 -11.48 1.35
CA VAL A 5 -29.45 -11.62 0.22
C VAL A 5 -30.28 -11.66 -1.05
N LYS A 6 -30.18 -10.62 -1.88
CA LYS A 6 -30.79 -10.58 -3.21
C LYS A 6 -29.70 -10.75 -4.26
N ALA A 7 -29.75 -11.84 -5.00
CA ALA A 7 -28.84 -12.08 -6.11
C ALA A 7 -28.98 -10.97 -7.17
N LYS A 8 -27.87 -10.35 -7.58
CA LYS A 8 -27.81 -9.56 -8.82
C LYS A 8 -27.80 -10.55 -9.99
N LYS A 9 -28.69 -10.35 -10.96
CA LYS A 9 -28.89 -11.28 -12.09
C LYS A 9 -27.62 -11.51 -12.93
N ASP A 10 -26.65 -10.59 -12.87
CA ASP A 10 -25.49 -10.59 -13.77
C ASP A 10 -24.15 -10.77 -13.03
N ALA A 11 -24.17 -11.15 -11.74
CA ALA A 11 -22.94 -11.35 -10.96
C ALA A 11 -22.51 -12.83 -10.98
N SER A 12 -21.34 -13.12 -11.56
CA SER A 12 -20.78 -14.49 -11.63
C SER A 12 -20.15 -14.96 -10.31
N ALA A 13 -19.67 -14.02 -9.48
CA ALA A 13 -19.25 -14.25 -8.10
C ALA A 13 -19.35 -12.96 -7.29
N THR A 14 -19.92 -13.02 -6.09
CA THR A 14 -19.86 -11.93 -5.11
C THR A 14 -19.29 -12.49 -3.82
N PRO A 15 -18.08 -12.09 -3.41
CA PRO A 15 -17.56 -12.48 -2.10
C PRO A 15 -18.55 -11.97 -1.03
N LEU A 16 -19.16 -12.87 -0.28
CA LEU A 16 -19.93 -12.51 0.90
C LEU A 16 -18.92 -12.16 2.01
N ALA A 17 -18.96 -10.93 2.50
CA ALA A 17 -18.21 -10.58 3.69
C ALA A 17 -18.76 -11.42 4.87
N ALA A 18 -17.87 -12.07 5.62
CA ALA A 18 -18.25 -12.81 6.80
C ALA A 18 -18.80 -11.87 7.88
N GLY A 19 -19.94 -12.25 8.47
CA GLY A 19 -20.47 -11.65 9.69
C GLY A 19 -21.99 -11.51 9.69
N VAL A 20 -22.63 -11.93 10.78
CA VAL A 20 -23.97 -11.43 11.12
C VAL A 20 -23.80 -9.96 11.49
N GLY A 21 -24.14 -9.05 10.58
CA GLY A 21 -24.14 -7.62 10.87
C GLY A 21 -25.24 -7.29 11.88
N TYR A 22 -24.86 -6.72 13.03
CA TYR A 22 -25.83 -6.21 13.99
C TYR A 22 -26.32 -4.82 13.55
N THR A 23 -27.60 -4.53 13.80
CA THR A 23 -28.12 -3.19 13.52
C THR A 23 -27.41 -2.15 14.38
N ARG A 24 -27.22 -0.92 13.87
CA ARG A 24 -26.68 0.20 14.64
C ARG A 24 -27.36 0.37 16.01
N ALA A 25 -28.68 0.17 16.07
CA ALA A 25 -29.44 0.23 17.33
C ALA A 25 -28.98 -0.83 18.34
N LEU A 26 -28.87 -2.09 17.94
CA LEU A 26 -28.37 -3.18 18.78
C LEU A 26 -26.90 -2.98 19.17
N THR A 27 -26.05 -2.53 18.25
CA THR A 27 -24.64 -2.24 18.55
C THR A 27 -24.52 -1.12 19.58
N ASN A 28 -25.30 -0.03 19.42
CA ASN A 28 -25.33 1.05 20.39
C ASN A 28 -25.84 0.57 21.76
N ASP A 29 -26.93 -0.21 21.80
CA ASP A 29 -27.46 -0.77 23.05
C ASP A 29 -26.43 -1.65 23.77
N LEU A 30 -25.68 -2.49 23.03
CA LEU A 30 -24.61 -3.30 23.61
C LEU A 30 -23.46 -2.45 24.17
N ILE A 31 -23.05 -1.40 23.44
CA ILE A 31 -22.02 -0.44 23.90
C ILE A 31 -22.50 0.27 25.18
N ASP A 32 -23.75 0.73 25.20
CA ASP A 32 -24.30 1.49 26.32
C ASP A 32 -24.48 0.58 27.56
N ARG A 33 -24.86 -0.69 27.37
CA ARG A 33 -24.89 -1.71 28.44
C ARG A 33 -23.52 -2.04 29.00
N ALA A 34 -22.51 -2.19 28.15
CA ALA A 34 -21.14 -2.42 28.61
C ALA A 34 -20.65 -1.21 29.42
N ALA A 35 -20.86 0.00 28.90
CA ALA A 35 -20.45 1.25 29.53
C ALA A 35 -21.16 1.59 30.85
N SER A 36 -22.35 1.02 31.09
CA SER A 36 -23.15 1.15 32.32
C SER A 36 -23.07 -0.08 33.25
N SER A 37 -22.22 -1.05 32.93
CA SER A 37 -22.00 -2.20 33.81
C SER A 37 -21.41 -1.77 35.15
N ALA A 38 -21.67 -2.57 36.19
CA ALA A 38 -21.20 -2.29 37.55
C ALA A 38 -19.66 -2.16 37.58
N ILE A 39 -18.96 -3.08 36.93
CA ILE A 39 -17.48 -3.10 36.88
C ILE A 39 -16.90 -1.83 36.23
N VAL A 40 -17.54 -1.31 35.18
CA VAL A 40 -17.13 -0.05 34.54
C VAL A 40 -17.42 1.15 35.44
N THR A 41 -18.54 1.14 36.13
CA THR A 41 -18.91 2.20 37.08
C THR A 41 -17.92 2.27 38.23
N ASP A 42 -17.56 1.12 38.79
CA ASP A 42 -16.58 1.01 39.88
C ASP A 42 -15.18 1.43 39.40
N GLN A 43 -14.78 1.04 38.19
CA GLN A 43 -13.49 1.46 37.61
C GLN A 43 -13.43 2.97 37.37
N LYS A 44 -14.51 3.58 36.88
CA LYS A 44 -14.60 5.04 36.68
C LYS A 44 -14.54 5.82 38.00
N ALA A 45 -15.09 5.26 39.08
CA ALA A 45 -15.00 5.86 40.41
C ALA A 45 -13.58 5.78 41.00
N ASN A 46 -12.76 4.82 40.55
CA ASN A 46 -11.39 4.57 41.03
C ASN A 46 -10.37 4.67 39.88
N PRO A 47 -10.08 5.88 39.36
CA PRO A 47 -9.28 6.04 38.15
C PRO A 47 -7.81 5.60 38.29
N ASN A 48 -7.28 5.58 39.51
CA ASN A 48 -5.89 5.25 39.79
C ASN A 48 -5.70 3.79 40.23
N THR A 49 -6.78 3.01 40.36
CA THR A 49 -6.71 1.67 40.96
C THR A 49 -7.45 0.67 40.09
N ASN A 50 -6.84 -0.48 39.82
CA ASN A 50 -7.46 -1.56 39.09
C ASN A 50 -8.49 -2.26 39.98
N VAL A 51 -9.77 -2.20 39.59
CA VAL A 51 -10.86 -2.75 40.41
C VAL A 51 -10.93 -4.28 40.45
N LEU A 52 -10.17 -4.98 39.60
CA LEU A 52 -10.12 -6.44 39.60
C LEU A 52 -9.22 -6.99 40.71
N ASN A 53 -8.14 -6.27 41.05
CA ASN A 53 -7.13 -6.74 41.98
C ASN A 53 -6.80 -5.72 43.10
N GLY A 54 -7.38 -4.53 43.07
CA GLY A 54 -7.26 -3.49 44.09
C GLY A 54 -5.93 -2.72 44.08
N MET A 55 -5.09 -2.90 43.07
CA MET A 55 -3.73 -2.31 43.00
C MET A 55 -3.70 -1.02 42.19
N THR A 56 -2.70 -0.17 42.45
CA THR A 56 -2.58 1.12 41.77
C THR A 56 -2.05 0.94 40.34
N PHE A 57 -2.61 1.65 39.37
CA PHE A 57 -2.08 1.63 38.00
C PHE A 57 -0.71 2.28 37.93
N SER A 58 0.26 1.56 37.37
CA SER A 58 1.60 2.04 37.01
C SER A 58 2.21 3.04 38.00
N PRO A 59 2.40 2.67 39.28
CA PRO A 59 3.01 3.55 40.26
C PRO A 59 4.43 3.95 39.81
N SER A 60 4.73 5.24 39.89
CA SER A 60 5.98 5.82 39.41
C SER A 60 7.17 5.57 40.34
N ASP A 61 6.92 5.12 41.57
CA ASP A 61 7.94 4.86 42.58
C ASP A 61 8.09 3.37 42.91
N ASP A 62 9.35 2.95 43.04
CA ASP A 62 9.72 1.56 43.32
C ASP A 62 9.23 1.06 44.69
N ALA A 63 8.99 1.98 45.64
CA ALA A 63 8.47 1.63 46.96
C ALA A 63 7.03 1.13 46.88
N THR A 64 6.18 1.79 46.10
CA THR A 64 4.79 1.40 45.88
C THR A 64 4.72 0.11 45.07
N LYS A 65 5.54 -0.04 44.02
CA LYS A 65 5.67 -1.32 43.27
C LYS A 65 6.05 -2.48 44.19
N ALA A 66 7.03 -2.28 45.07
CA ALA A 66 7.46 -3.30 46.01
C ALA A 66 6.38 -3.65 47.05
N ALA A 67 5.61 -2.67 47.52
CA ALA A 67 4.48 -2.88 48.42
C ALA A 67 3.32 -3.64 47.75
N ASP A 68 2.99 -3.29 46.50
CA ASP A 68 1.95 -3.95 45.72
C ASP A 68 2.34 -5.40 45.39
N ALA A 69 3.62 -5.66 45.08
CA ALA A 69 4.13 -7.02 44.90
C ALA A 69 3.98 -7.89 46.16
N ARG A 70 4.26 -7.33 47.35
CA ARG A 70 4.03 -8.06 48.62
C ARG A 70 2.55 -8.35 48.82
N THR A 71 1.68 -7.37 48.57
CA THR A 71 0.23 -7.53 48.69
C THR A 71 -0.29 -8.58 47.72
N TYR A 72 0.20 -8.59 46.47
CA TYR A 72 -0.11 -9.61 45.48
C TYR A 72 0.29 -11.00 45.96
N VAL A 73 1.56 -11.19 46.36
CA VAL A 73 2.05 -12.50 46.80
C VAL A 73 1.25 -13.01 48.00
N VAL A 74 0.90 -12.16 48.96
CA VAL A 74 0.07 -12.56 50.12
C VAL A 74 -1.32 -13.02 49.68
N SER A 75 -1.89 -12.42 48.63
CA SER A 75 -3.22 -12.80 48.11
C SER A 75 -3.25 -14.13 47.35
N LEU A 76 -2.09 -14.66 46.94
CA LEU A 76 -2.01 -15.90 46.17
C LEU A 76 -2.30 -17.15 47.01
N GLY A 77 -2.91 -18.15 46.38
CA GLY A 77 -3.06 -19.49 46.98
C GLY A 77 -1.75 -20.29 46.98
N VAL A 78 -1.70 -21.34 47.80
CA VAL A 78 -0.52 -22.21 48.00
C VAL A 78 0.10 -22.68 46.69
N THR A 79 -0.71 -23.21 45.77
CA THR A 79 -0.23 -23.70 44.47
C THR A 79 0.35 -22.59 43.58
N GLN A 80 -0.23 -21.39 43.62
CA GLN A 80 0.26 -20.24 42.84
C GLN A 80 1.61 -19.75 43.39
N LYS A 81 1.74 -19.65 44.71
CA LYS A 81 3.02 -19.32 45.37
C LYS A 81 4.09 -20.36 45.07
N ALA A 82 3.76 -21.65 45.15
CA ALA A 82 4.67 -22.74 44.84
C ALA A 82 5.16 -22.70 43.38
N ASN A 83 4.26 -22.40 42.43
CA ASN A 83 4.64 -22.24 41.02
C ASN A 83 5.50 -21.00 40.78
N MET A 84 5.23 -19.90 41.49
CA MET A 84 6.06 -18.69 41.42
C MET A 84 7.46 -18.92 41.99
N ALA A 85 7.55 -19.59 43.13
CA ALA A 85 8.82 -20.01 43.71
C ALA A 85 9.65 -20.82 42.70
N LYS A 86 9.04 -21.84 42.08
CA LYS A 86 9.69 -22.66 41.03
C LYS A 86 10.18 -21.81 39.86
N SER A 87 9.36 -20.86 39.38
CA SER A 87 9.71 -19.98 38.26
C SER A 87 10.89 -19.06 38.59
N MET A 88 10.86 -18.38 39.74
CA MET A 88 11.93 -17.46 40.16
C MET A 88 13.26 -18.19 40.41
N MET A 89 13.22 -19.39 40.98
CA MET A 89 14.40 -20.21 41.18
C MET A 89 15.01 -20.70 39.85
N SER A 90 14.18 -21.06 38.87
CA SER A 90 14.64 -21.44 37.53
C SER A 90 15.24 -20.27 36.74
N ALA A 91 14.76 -19.05 36.98
CA ALA A 91 15.30 -17.83 36.38
C ALA A 91 16.66 -17.45 37.00
N GLY A 92 16.81 -17.55 38.33
CA GLY A 92 18.06 -17.30 39.05
C GLY A 92 19.20 -18.27 38.69
N GLN A 93 18.88 -19.52 38.32
CA GLN A 93 19.88 -20.48 37.82
C GLN A 93 20.39 -20.15 36.41
N ARG A 94 19.65 -19.39 35.60
CA ARG A 94 20.07 -18.96 34.25
C ARG A 94 20.82 -17.63 34.22
N SER A 95 20.57 -16.73 35.18
CA SER A 95 21.16 -15.39 35.21
C SER A 95 22.54 -15.30 35.89
N GLY A 96 23.02 -16.37 36.54
CA GLY A 96 24.38 -16.43 37.11
C GLY A 96 24.72 -15.32 38.10
N THR A 97 23.71 -14.65 38.68
CA THR A 97 23.88 -13.49 39.56
C THR A 97 22.92 -13.63 40.74
N GLY A 98 23.47 -13.65 41.96
CA GLY A 98 22.69 -13.47 43.19
C GLY A 98 22.59 -14.65 44.16
N ALA A 99 23.64 -15.44 44.35
CA ALA A 99 23.80 -16.28 45.54
C ALA A 99 24.68 -15.59 46.62
N SER A 100 24.52 -14.28 46.83
CA SER A 100 25.26 -13.54 47.85
C SER A 100 24.44 -13.17 49.08
N ASP A 101 23.11 -13.12 49.00
CA ASP A 101 22.32 -12.46 50.05
C ASP A 101 21.52 -13.43 50.94
N ALA A 102 21.65 -14.74 50.71
CA ALA A 102 21.04 -15.79 51.53
C ALA A 102 22.05 -16.53 52.44
N ALA A 103 23.26 -15.99 52.63
CA ALA A 103 24.28 -16.58 53.51
C ALA A 103 24.34 -15.82 54.84
N GLY A 104 23.34 -16.05 55.71
CA GLY A 104 23.19 -15.31 56.95
C GLY A 104 22.65 -16.10 58.12
N ALA A 105 22.93 -17.40 58.27
CA ALA A 105 22.82 -18.10 59.55
C ALA A 105 23.52 -19.48 59.55
N GLY A 106 24.67 -19.56 60.24
CA GLY A 106 25.06 -20.77 60.98
C GLY A 106 25.76 -21.93 60.27
N ALA A 107 27.06 -22.06 60.57
CA ALA A 107 27.88 -23.28 60.68
C ALA A 107 28.45 -23.97 59.41
N GLY A 108 29.79 -23.92 59.33
CA GLY A 108 30.62 -25.12 59.12
C GLY A 108 30.99 -25.51 57.68
N ALA A 109 32.20 -25.11 57.27
CA ALA A 109 33.16 -25.80 56.40
C ALA A 109 32.69 -26.77 55.27
N GLY A 110 33.16 -26.49 54.04
CA GLY A 110 33.59 -27.54 53.11
C GLY A 110 33.00 -27.50 51.70
N ALA A 111 33.90 -27.34 50.72
CA ALA A 111 33.93 -27.96 49.38
C ALA A 111 32.64 -28.06 48.51
N GLY A 112 32.77 -27.64 47.25
CA GLY A 112 32.14 -28.36 46.14
C GLY A 112 31.24 -27.53 45.25
N ALA A 113 31.71 -27.30 44.01
CA ALA A 113 30.90 -26.85 42.88
C ALA A 113 29.94 -27.95 42.36
N THR A 114 29.19 -28.59 43.27
CA THR A 114 28.14 -29.60 42.98
C THR A 114 26.74 -29.13 43.40
N GLY A 115 26.62 -27.97 44.06
CA GLY A 115 25.40 -27.56 44.76
C GLY A 115 24.19 -27.15 43.91
N ALA A 116 24.33 -26.80 42.63
CA ALA A 116 23.20 -26.28 41.85
C ALA A 116 22.21 -27.37 41.40
N GLY A 117 22.71 -28.60 41.15
CA GLY A 117 21.87 -29.74 40.72
C GLY A 117 21.17 -30.42 41.90
N ASP A 118 21.88 -30.58 43.02
CA ASP A 118 21.35 -31.25 44.22
C ASP A 118 20.32 -30.37 44.96
N GLN A 119 20.48 -29.05 44.95
CA GLN A 119 19.53 -28.12 45.56
C GLN A 119 18.23 -28.01 44.75
N ALA A 120 18.30 -28.15 43.42
CA ALA A 120 17.12 -28.23 42.55
C ALA A 120 16.37 -29.57 42.71
N ALA A 121 17.10 -30.69 42.86
CA ALA A 121 16.51 -32.01 43.10
C ALA A 121 15.86 -32.13 44.50
N ALA A 122 16.49 -31.53 45.53
CA ALA A 122 15.94 -31.47 46.89
C ALA A 122 14.66 -30.62 47.00
N MET A 123 14.52 -29.57 46.18
CA MET A 123 13.32 -28.74 46.15
C MET A 123 12.22 -29.27 45.24
N ALA A 124 12.55 -30.07 44.21
CA ALA A 124 11.55 -30.81 43.44
C ALA A 124 10.82 -31.88 44.28
N ALA A 125 11.43 -32.30 45.39
CA ALA A 125 10.84 -33.21 46.39
C ALA A 125 10.02 -32.49 47.48
N MET A 126 10.01 -31.16 47.52
CA MET A 126 9.20 -30.39 48.48
C MET A 126 7.73 -30.38 48.09
N SER A 127 6.85 -30.48 49.09
CA SER A 127 5.42 -30.31 48.88
C SER A 127 5.08 -28.86 48.48
N GLU A 128 3.94 -28.65 47.82
CA GLU A 128 3.49 -27.31 47.43
C GLU A 128 3.38 -26.36 48.64
N GLN A 129 2.97 -26.88 49.80
CA GLN A 129 2.89 -26.10 51.04
C GLN A 129 4.28 -25.62 51.49
N GLN A 130 5.28 -26.50 51.49
CA GLN A 130 6.64 -26.13 51.87
C GLN A 130 7.27 -25.11 50.90
N LEU A 131 6.94 -25.22 49.61
CA LEU A 131 7.38 -24.24 48.61
C LEU A 131 6.68 -22.89 48.79
N ALA A 132 5.39 -22.88 49.13
CA ALA A 132 4.68 -21.64 49.43
C ALA A 132 5.22 -20.95 50.70
N ASP A 133 5.45 -21.69 51.78
CA ASP A 133 5.94 -21.15 53.06
C ASP A 133 7.38 -20.60 52.93
N SER A 134 8.23 -21.28 52.16
CA SER A 134 9.59 -20.82 51.87
C SER A 134 9.59 -19.58 50.96
N PHE A 135 8.67 -19.50 50.01
CA PHE A 135 8.48 -18.31 49.18
C PHE A 135 7.98 -17.12 49.98
N ASP A 136 7.01 -17.32 50.88
CA ASP A 136 6.53 -16.27 51.79
C ASP A 136 7.67 -15.74 52.68
N SER A 137 8.53 -16.64 53.18
CA SER A 137 9.71 -16.27 53.97
C SER A 137 10.73 -15.48 53.15
N TYR A 138 10.98 -15.89 51.89
CA TYR A 138 11.87 -15.19 50.98
C TYR A 138 11.36 -13.79 50.63
N ILE A 139 10.07 -13.67 50.30
CA ILE A 139 9.42 -12.40 49.96
C ILE A 139 9.39 -11.45 51.16
N ALA A 140 9.27 -11.98 52.39
CA ALA A 140 9.36 -11.16 53.60
C ALA A 140 10.70 -10.41 53.69
N THR A 141 11.82 -11.05 53.33
CA THR A 141 13.17 -10.48 53.40
C THR A 141 13.72 -9.97 52.06
N ALA A 142 12.96 -10.10 50.96
CA ALA A 142 13.41 -9.70 49.63
C ALA A 142 13.68 -8.19 49.53
N SER A 143 14.69 -7.84 48.77
CA SER A 143 15.06 -6.46 48.43
C SER A 143 14.05 -5.83 47.47
N ASN A 144 13.99 -4.49 47.46
CA ASN A 144 12.98 -3.76 46.69
C ASN A 144 13.11 -3.98 45.17
N ASP A 145 14.32 -4.17 44.65
CA ASP A 145 14.59 -4.51 43.25
C ASP A 145 13.98 -5.85 42.82
N VAL A 146 14.06 -6.88 43.67
CA VAL A 146 13.43 -8.18 43.42
C VAL A 146 11.89 -8.04 43.42
N LEU A 147 11.34 -7.25 44.34
CA LEU A 147 9.91 -7.02 44.43
C LEU A 147 9.38 -6.18 43.27
N VAL A 148 10.14 -5.18 42.80
CA VAL A 148 9.82 -4.41 41.59
C VAL A 148 9.85 -5.31 40.36
N ALA A 149 10.81 -6.24 40.25
CA ALA A 149 10.84 -7.21 39.16
C ALA A 149 9.63 -8.17 39.18
N ILE A 150 9.20 -8.61 40.37
CA ILE A 150 7.94 -9.38 40.53
C ILE A 150 6.75 -8.53 40.11
N TYR A 151 6.73 -7.26 40.51
CA TYR A 151 5.66 -6.33 40.16
C TYR A 151 5.54 -6.20 38.64
N ASP A 152 6.63 -5.84 37.95
CA ASP A 152 6.62 -5.59 36.52
C ASP A 152 6.27 -6.87 35.71
N GLN A 153 6.67 -8.04 36.20
CA GLN A 153 6.47 -9.32 35.51
C GLN A 153 5.10 -9.98 35.78
N TYR A 154 4.56 -9.86 36.99
CA TYR A 154 3.40 -10.66 37.44
C TYR A 154 2.24 -9.84 37.97
N VAL A 155 2.48 -8.58 38.37
CA VAL A 155 1.47 -7.73 38.99
C VAL A 155 0.95 -6.67 38.04
N SER A 156 1.85 -6.12 37.20
CA SER A 156 1.62 -4.99 36.29
C SER A 156 0.17 -4.93 35.83
N THR A 157 -0.55 -3.97 36.42
CA THR A 157 -2.02 -3.93 36.44
C THR A 157 -2.65 -3.43 35.13
N GLY A 158 -1.86 -3.30 34.05
CA GLY A 158 -2.24 -2.55 32.86
C GLY A 158 -2.45 -1.07 33.16
N THR A 159 -3.24 -0.40 32.32
CA THR A 159 -3.67 0.99 32.52
C THR A 159 -5.18 1.09 32.76
N TYR A 160 -5.63 2.26 33.21
CA TYR A 160 -7.06 2.58 33.31
C TYR A 160 -7.82 2.34 32.00
N ASP A 161 -7.24 2.79 30.88
CA ASP A 161 -7.87 2.64 29.56
C ASP A 161 -7.90 1.18 29.10
N ASP A 162 -6.88 0.38 29.42
CA ASP A 162 -6.88 -1.06 29.13
C ASP A 162 -8.02 -1.79 29.85
N ASN A 163 -8.25 -1.45 31.13
CA ASN A 163 -9.35 -2.01 31.91
C ASN A 163 -10.70 -1.63 31.31
N LEU A 164 -10.92 -0.35 30.98
CA LEU A 164 -12.16 0.08 30.33
C LEU A 164 -12.39 -0.65 29.00
N ALA A 165 -11.34 -0.80 28.18
CA ALA A 165 -11.42 -1.54 26.93
C ALA A 165 -11.74 -3.02 27.17
N ALA A 166 -11.11 -3.67 28.14
CA ALA A 166 -11.37 -5.06 28.52
C ALA A 166 -12.80 -5.28 29.03
N PHE A 167 -13.38 -4.27 29.69
CA PHE A 167 -14.78 -4.28 30.14
C PHE A 167 -15.78 -3.96 29.02
N GLY A 168 -15.31 -3.75 27.79
CA GLY A 168 -16.15 -3.51 26.62
C GLY A 168 -16.58 -2.06 26.45
N VAL A 169 -15.92 -1.10 27.12
CA VAL A 169 -16.13 0.32 26.85
C VAL A 169 -15.50 0.66 25.51
N VAL A 170 -16.31 1.19 24.60
CA VAL A 170 -15.88 1.62 23.27
C VAL A 170 -16.01 3.13 23.15
N SER A 171 -14.94 3.81 22.75
CA SER A 171 -15.00 5.22 22.40
C SER A 171 -15.67 5.39 21.03
N ARG A 172 -16.68 6.27 20.97
CA ARG A 172 -17.37 6.61 19.71
C ARG A 172 -16.60 7.63 18.88
N ASP A 173 -15.68 8.36 19.51
CA ASP A 173 -14.95 9.47 18.89
C ASP A 173 -13.58 9.05 18.33
N ALA A 174 -13.13 7.83 18.62
CA ALA A 174 -11.85 7.29 18.20
C ALA A 174 -12.02 5.92 17.50
N PRO A 175 -12.37 5.90 16.20
CA PRO A 175 -12.49 4.65 15.46
C PRO A 175 -11.12 3.97 15.30
N SER A 176 -11.08 2.64 15.40
CA SER A 176 -9.87 1.84 15.17
C SER A 176 -9.49 1.75 13.69
N SER A 177 -10.46 1.87 12.79
CA SER A 177 -10.24 1.94 11.35
C SER A 177 -11.37 2.71 10.65
N ILE A 178 -11.06 3.27 9.48
CA ILE A 178 -12.02 3.95 8.61
C ILE A 178 -11.95 3.28 7.24
N ASN A 179 -13.08 2.78 6.75
CA ASN A 179 -13.20 2.26 5.39
C ASN A 179 -13.84 3.33 4.52
N VAL A 180 -13.13 3.75 3.47
CA VAL A 180 -13.63 4.73 2.50
C VAL A 180 -13.97 4.00 1.21
N TYR A 181 -15.16 4.25 0.68
CA TYR A 181 -15.64 3.67 -0.57
C TYR A 181 -15.85 4.82 -1.57
N ALA A 182 -15.27 4.69 -2.76
CA ALA A 182 -15.42 5.65 -3.84
C ALA A 182 -16.37 5.07 -4.91
N ASP A 183 -17.12 5.95 -5.57
CA ASP A 183 -18.04 5.57 -6.63
C ASP A 183 -17.32 5.38 -7.98
N SER A 184 -16.18 6.04 -8.19
CA SER A 184 -15.34 5.91 -9.39
C SER A 184 -13.85 5.76 -9.08
N PHE A 185 -13.05 5.41 -10.11
CA PHE A 185 -11.60 5.35 -9.99
C PHE A 185 -10.99 6.74 -9.81
N GLU A 186 -11.52 7.75 -10.49
CA GLU A 186 -11.12 9.14 -10.36
C GLU A 186 -11.34 9.65 -8.94
N ASP A 187 -12.51 9.39 -8.35
CA ASP A 187 -12.80 9.76 -6.96
C ASP A 187 -11.85 9.08 -5.97
N LYS A 188 -11.55 7.80 -6.22
CA LYS A 188 -10.58 7.03 -5.44
C LYS A 188 -9.18 7.65 -5.52
N ASP A 189 -8.76 8.13 -6.68
CA ASP A 189 -7.47 8.79 -6.86
C ASP A 189 -7.46 10.17 -6.19
N HIS A 190 -8.55 10.94 -6.28
CA HIS A 190 -8.69 12.20 -5.53
C HIS A 190 -8.60 12.00 -4.01
N ILE A 191 -9.14 10.91 -3.47
CA ILE A 191 -9.00 10.56 -2.05
C ILE A 191 -7.53 10.26 -1.72
N ALA A 192 -6.85 9.48 -2.55
CA ALA A 192 -5.43 9.15 -2.35
C ALA A 192 -4.54 10.40 -2.39
N ASP A 193 -4.82 11.32 -3.32
CA ASP A 193 -4.12 12.60 -3.44
C ASP A 193 -4.36 13.47 -2.20
N ALA A 194 -5.61 13.58 -1.75
CA ALA A 194 -5.94 14.35 -0.55
C ALA A 194 -5.25 13.80 0.71
N ILE A 195 -5.17 12.47 0.87
CA ILE A 195 -4.43 11.84 1.97
C ILE A 195 -2.93 12.13 1.84
N THR A 196 -2.38 12.09 0.63
CA THR A 196 -0.98 12.37 0.36
C THR A 196 -0.63 13.82 0.71
N ASP A 197 -1.46 14.77 0.29
CA ASP A 197 -1.31 16.20 0.60
C ASP A 197 -1.37 16.46 2.10
N TYR A 198 -2.36 15.87 2.80
CA TYR A 198 -2.43 15.93 4.26
C TYR A 198 -1.14 15.39 4.90
N ASN A 199 -0.69 14.20 4.49
CA ASN A 199 0.50 13.54 5.00
C ASN A 199 1.81 14.29 4.76
N ASN A 200 1.83 15.20 3.79
CA ASN A 200 2.97 16.08 3.53
C ASN A 200 3.01 17.29 4.48
N THR A 201 1.87 17.68 5.06
CA THR A 201 1.78 18.81 5.99
C THR A 201 1.98 18.44 7.46
N VAL A 202 1.86 17.15 7.81
CA VAL A 202 1.87 16.68 9.20
C VAL A 202 3.13 15.92 9.59
N SER A 203 3.37 15.85 10.90
CA SER A 203 4.50 15.11 11.47
C SER A 203 4.31 13.59 11.32
N LYS A 204 5.41 12.80 11.36
CA LYS A 204 5.35 11.34 11.15
C LYS A 204 4.33 10.60 12.03
N LYS A 205 4.10 11.07 13.26
CA LYS A 205 3.15 10.48 14.21
C LYS A 205 1.68 10.69 13.83
N ASP A 206 1.40 11.71 13.02
CA ASP A 206 0.04 12.12 12.65
C ASP A 206 -0.29 11.73 11.19
N LYS A 207 0.60 11.00 10.51
CA LYS A 207 0.39 10.55 9.13
C LYS A 207 -0.69 9.48 9.07
N ILE A 208 -1.62 9.67 8.15
CA ILE A 208 -2.64 8.68 7.79
C ILE A 208 -1.93 7.56 7.02
N THR A 209 -2.02 6.34 7.56
CA THR A 209 -1.61 5.13 6.87
C THR A 209 -2.87 4.45 6.32
N TYR A 210 -2.88 4.13 5.03
CA TYR A 210 -4.04 3.53 4.37
C TYR A 210 -3.62 2.41 3.42
N THR A 211 -4.56 1.52 3.11
CA THR A 211 -4.38 0.42 2.15
C THR A 211 -5.38 0.59 1.02
N ASP A 212 -4.88 0.78 -0.20
CA ASP A 212 -5.69 0.86 -1.40
C ASP A 212 -5.91 -0.53 -2.01
N TYR A 213 -6.99 -1.20 -1.59
CA TYR A 213 -7.31 -2.55 -2.06
C TYR A 213 -7.59 -2.61 -3.57
N VAL A 214 -8.27 -1.60 -4.12
CA VAL A 214 -8.62 -1.56 -5.54
C VAL A 214 -7.36 -1.33 -6.38
N GLY A 215 -6.52 -0.37 -5.97
CA GLY A 215 -5.25 -0.11 -6.63
C GLY A 215 -4.31 -1.32 -6.59
N LEU A 216 -4.22 -2.03 -5.46
CA LEU A 216 -3.41 -3.24 -5.36
C LEU A 216 -3.91 -4.36 -6.28
N MET A 217 -5.24 -4.56 -6.37
CA MET A 217 -5.83 -5.55 -7.25
C MET A 217 -5.62 -5.20 -8.74
N MET A 218 -5.79 -3.93 -9.09
CA MET A 218 -5.66 -3.45 -10.47
C MET A 218 -4.21 -3.20 -10.90
N SER A 219 -3.27 -3.05 -9.97
CA SER A 219 -1.85 -2.76 -10.27
C SER A 219 -1.25 -3.78 -11.25
N SER A 220 -1.53 -5.07 -11.05
CA SER A 220 -1.07 -6.13 -11.95
C SER A 220 -1.68 -6.03 -13.34
N VAL A 221 -2.99 -5.72 -13.42
CA VAL A 221 -3.71 -5.54 -14.69
C VAL A 221 -3.15 -4.33 -15.44
N THR A 222 -3.03 -3.19 -14.78
CA THR A 222 -2.46 -1.96 -15.34
C THR A 222 -1.03 -2.18 -15.82
N THR A 223 -0.22 -2.92 -15.06
CA THR A 223 1.15 -3.25 -15.47
C THR A 223 1.18 -4.07 -16.76
N ILE A 224 0.35 -5.11 -16.87
CA ILE A 224 0.27 -5.93 -18.07
C ILE A 224 -0.19 -5.10 -19.29
N VAL A 225 -1.24 -4.30 -19.12
CA VAL A 225 -1.76 -3.41 -20.17
C VAL A 225 -0.68 -2.42 -20.63
N ASN A 226 0.07 -1.83 -19.69
CA ASN A 226 1.15 -0.91 -20.00
C ASN A 226 2.30 -1.60 -20.76
N VAL A 227 2.69 -2.81 -20.35
CA VAL A 227 3.72 -3.58 -21.06
C VAL A 227 3.29 -3.86 -22.51
N ILE A 228 2.07 -4.34 -22.72
CA ILE A 228 1.54 -4.58 -24.07
C ILE A 228 1.51 -3.28 -24.88
N SER A 229 1.04 -2.19 -24.26
CA SER A 229 0.98 -0.86 -24.90
C SER A 229 2.37 -0.39 -25.33
N TYR A 230 3.38 -0.51 -24.46
CA TYR A 230 4.76 -0.12 -24.81
C TYR A 230 5.36 -0.98 -25.92
N VAL A 231 5.08 -2.28 -25.94
CA VAL A 231 5.50 -3.16 -27.03
C VAL A 231 4.85 -2.74 -28.35
N LEU A 232 3.54 -2.47 -28.36
CA LEU A 232 2.84 -1.98 -29.56
C LEU A 232 3.37 -0.61 -30.01
N ILE A 233 3.60 0.32 -29.08
CA ILE A 233 4.20 1.63 -29.38
C ILE A 233 5.60 1.47 -29.99
N ALA A 234 6.40 0.53 -29.52
CA ALA A 234 7.71 0.25 -30.10
C ALA A 234 7.59 -0.25 -31.54
N PHE A 235 6.66 -1.17 -31.84
CA PHE A 235 6.39 -1.64 -33.21
C PHE A 235 5.91 -0.52 -34.14
N VAL A 236 4.99 0.32 -33.64
CA VAL A 236 4.50 1.49 -34.40
C VAL A 236 5.65 2.46 -34.67
N SER A 237 6.51 2.72 -33.69
CA SER A 237 7.66 3.63 -33.83
C SER A 237 8.64 3.15 -34.92
N VAL A 238 8.97 1.86 -34.95
CA VAL A 238 9.81 1.28 -36.03
C VAL A 238 9.12 1.39 -37.38
N SER A 239 7.81 1.10 -37.42
CA SER A 239 7.01 1.20 -38.65
C SER A 239 6.96 2.63 -39.20
N LEU A 240 6.88 3.64 -38.32
CA LEU A 240 6.92 5.05 -38.70
C LEU A 240 8.27 5.45 -39.29
N ILE A 241 9.39 4.97 -38.75
CA ILE A 241 10.73 5.22 -39.30
C ILE A 241 10.84 4.61 -40.71
N VAL A 242 10.47 3.35 -40.87
CA VAL A 242 10.49 2.67 -42.18
C VAL A 242 9.60 3.40 -43.19
N SER A 243 8.41 3.82 -42.77
CA SER A 243 7.48 4.59 -43.61
C SER A 243 8.06 5.94 -44.02
N SER A 244 8.72 6.66 -43.10
CA SER A 244 9.37 7.94 -43.40
C SER A 244 10.50 7.79 -44.43
N ILE A 245 11.28 6.72 -44.36
CA ILE A 245 12.34 6.42 -45.34
C ILE A 245 11.71 6.10 -46.71
N MET A 246 10.64 5.30 -46.75
CA MET A 246 9.91 4.98 -47.98
C MET A 246 9.35 6.24 -48.65
N ILE A 247 8.73 7.15 -47.89
CA ILE A 247 8.26 8.44 -48.39
C ILE A 247 9.43 9.24 -49.00
N GLY A 248 10.58 9.27 -48.33
CA GLY A 248 11.78 9.94 -48.85
C GLY A 248 12.29 9.35 -50.17
N ILE A 249 12.24 8.03 -50.33
CA ILE A 249 12.65 7.36 -51.58
C ILE A 249 11.65 7.64 -52.70
N ILE A 250 10.35 7.54 -52.44
CA ILE A 250 9.31 7.79 -53.44
C ILE A 250 9.37 9.25 -53.93
N THR A 251 9.49 10.19 -53.00
CA THR A 251 9.62 11.62 -53.34
C THR A 251 10.92 11.91 -54.08
N TYR A 252 12.01 11.20 -53.76
CA TYR A 252 13.25 11.28 -54.52
C TYR A 252 13.09 10.80 -55.98
N ILE A 253 12.44 9.66 -56.20
CA ILE A 253 12.17 9.13 -57.54
C ILE A 253 11.27 10.10 -58.32
N SER A 254 10.20 10.60 -57.71
CA SER A 254 9.29 11.56 -58.34
C SER A 254 9.99 12.83 -58.81
N VAL A 255 10.95 13.34 -58.03
CA VAL A 255 11.79 14.48 -58.42
C VAL A 255 12.66 14.16 -59.63
N LEU A 256 13.24 12.96 -59.69
CA LEU A 256 14.11 12.55 -60.81
C LEU A 256 13.32 12.42 -62.11
N GLU A 257 12.13 11.83 -62.06
CA GLU A 257 11.25 11.70 -63.22
C GLU A 257 10.82 13.08 -63.77
N ARG A 258 10.60 14.06 -62.89
CA ARG A 258 10.21 15.44 -63.25
C ARG A 258 11.40 16.39 -63.45
N THR A 259 12.62 15.89 -63.67
CA THR A 259 13.82 16.75 -63.77
C THR A 259 13.73 17.78 -64.91
N LYS A 260 13.18 17.41 -66.08
CA LYS A 260 12.98 18.35 -67.20
C LYS A 260 12.03 19.48 -66.85
N GLU A 261 10.92 19.19 -66.16
CA GLU A 261 9.95 20.19 -65.72
C GLU A 261 10.58 21.21 -64.76
N ILE A 262 11.42 20.73 -63.83
CA ILE A 262 12.19 21.57 -62.90
C ILE A 262 13.17 22.48 -63.68
N GLY A 263 13.84 21.93 -64.70
CA GLY A 263 14.75 22.68 -65.58
C GLY A 263 14.05 23.83 -66.31
N ILE A 264 12.85 23.59 -66.86
CA ILE A 264 12.02 24.60 -67.52
C ILE A 264 11.58 25.68 -66.54
N LEU A 265 11.05 25.29 -65.36
CA LEU A 265 10.64 26.22 -64.31
C LEU A 265 11.79 27.14 -63.87
N ARG A 266 13.00 26.58 -63.70
CA ARG A 266 14.18 27.37 -63.31
C ARG A 266 14.70 28.25 -64.45
N ALA A 267 14.59 27.83 -65.71
CA ALA A 267 14.96 28.64 -66.87
C ALA A 267 14.02 29.85 -67.06
N MET A 268 12.75 29.72 -66.65
CA MET A 268 11.80 30.84 -66.62
C MET A 268 11.96 31.77 -65.40
N GLY A 269 12.97 31.55 -64.55
CA GLY A 269 13.30 32.43 -63.43
C GLY A 269 12.79 31.98 -62.05
N ALA A 270 12.25 30.76 -61.91
CA ALA A 270 11.87 30.25 -60.59
C ALA A 270 13.10 30.08 -59.67
N SER A 271 13.03 30.64 -58.46
CA SER A 271 14.10 30.50 -57.47
C SER A 271 14.20 29.05 -56.96
N LYS A 272 15.36 28.68 -56.42
CA LYS A 272 15.56 27.38 -55.75
C LYS A 272 14.54 27.16 -54.62
N HIS A 273 14.15 28.24 -53.93
CA HIS A 273 13.17 28.19 -52.87
C HIS A 273 11.76 27.88 -53.40
N ASN A 274 11.36 28.51 -54.51
CA ASN A 274 10.06 28.29 -55.14
C ASN A 274 9.91 26.83 -55.56
N VAL A 275 10.94 26.26 -56.19
CA VAL A 275 10.95 24.83 -56.57
C VAL A 275 10.83 23.94 -55.33
N SER A 276 11.62 24.20 -54.27
CA SER A 276 11.54 23.41 -53.03
C SER A 276 10.18 23.55 -52.34
N GLN A 277 9.52 24.70 -52.40
CA GLN A 277 8.21 24.92 -51.79
C GLN A 277 7.12 24.10 -52.48
N VAL A 278 7.16 23.95 -53.81
CA VAL A 278 6.20 23.13 -54.54
C VAL A 278 6.25 21.67 -54.09
N PHE A 279 7.44 21.08 -54.01
CA PHE A 279 7.60 19.70 -53.54
C PHE A 279 7.29 19.54 -52.03
N ASN A 280 7.64 20.53 -51.22
CA ASN A 280 7.25 20.54 -49.79
C ASN A 280 5.73 20.67 -49.62
N ALA A 281 5.04 21.41 -50.51
CA ALA A 281 3.58 21.51 -50.50
C ALA A 281 2.93 20.20 -50.97
N GLU A 282 3.45 19.55 -52.01
CA GLU A 282 3.00 18.23 -52.47
C GLU A 282 3.07 17.20 -51.33
N THR A 283 4.22 17.12 -50.65
CA THR A 283 4.41 16.23 -49.50
C THR A 283 3.55 16.62 -48.29
N GLY A 284 3.36 17.91 -48.03
CA GLY A 284 2.44 18.38 -46.99
C GLY A 284 0.98 17.99 -47.24
N ILE A 285 0.50 18.13 -48.49
CA ILE A 285 -0.86 17.75 -48.89
C ILE A 285 -1.03 16.23 -48.76
N ILE A 286 -0.05 15.43 -49.22
CA ILE A 286 -0.06 13.97 -49.07
C ILE A 286 -0.13 13.59 -47.58
N GLY A 287 0.68 14.23 -46.73
CA GLY A 287 0.68 13.99 -45.29
C GLY A 287 -0.64 14.33 -44.60
N LEU A 288 -1.31 15.40 -45.05
CA LEU A 288 -2.60 15.82 -44.53
C LEU A 288 -3.72 14.87 -44.97
N CYS A 289 -3.78 14.53 -46.26
CA CYS A 289 -4.78 13.60 -46.80
C CYS A 289 -4.62 12.21 -46.19
N SER A 290 -3.40 11.69 -46.08
CA SER A 290 -3.13 10.40 -45.44
C SER A 290 -3.48 10.40 -43.95
N GLY A 291 -3.17 11.47 -43.22
CA GLY A 291 -3.55 11.63 -41.81
C GLY A 291 -5.06 11.61 -41.62
N LEU A 292 -5.80 12.39 -42.42
CA LEU A 292 -7.26 12.42 -42.39
C LEU A 292 -7.88 11.07 -42.74
N LEU A 293 -7.37 10.40 -43.78
CA LEU A 293 -7.83 9.07 -44.17
C LEU A 293 -7.51 8.02 -43.10
N GLY A 294 -6.35 8.10 -42.46
CA GLY A 294 -5.95 7.22 -41.36
C GLY A 294 -6.89 7.35 -40.17
N VAL A 295 -7.14 8.58 -39.70
CA VAL A 295 -8.09 8.84 -38.61
C VAL A 295 -9.51 8.42 -38.99
N GLY A 296 -9.95 8.74 -40.21
CA GLY A 296 -11.27 8.33 -40.71
C GLY A 296 -11.43 6.81 -40.73
N LEU A 297 -10.40 6.08 -41.16
CA LEU A 297 -10.39 4.63 -41.16
C LEU A 297 -10.41 4.05 -39.73
N THR A 298 -9.65 4.63 -38.80
CA THR A 298 -9.68 4.23 -37.38
C THR A 298 -11.08 4.36 -36.79
N VAL A 299 -11.74 5.51 -37.01
CA VAL A 299 -13.12 5.72 -36.52
C VAL A 299 -14.10 4.74 -37.16
N LEU A 300 -13.92 4.37 -38.43
CA LEU A 300 -14.74 3.35 -39.08
C LEU A 300 -14.49 1.95 -38.51
N LEU A 301 -13.24 1.63 -38.16
CA LEU A 301 -12.86 0.36 -37.54
C LEU A 301 -13.34 0.23 -36.09
N ASP A 302 -13.53 1.34 -35.37
CA ASP A 302 -14.10 1.32 -34.02
C ASP A 302 -15.52 0.70 -34.01
N ILE A 303 -16.27 0.77 -35.12
CA ILE A 303 -17.64 0.20 -35.22
C ILE A 303 -17.64 -1.33 -35.05
N PRO A 304 -16.97 -2.13 -35.91
CA PRO A 304 -16.91 -3.58 -35.72
C PRO A 304 -16.14 -3.97 -34.45
N ILE A 305 -15.14 -3.20 -34.04
CA ILE A 305 -14.38 -3.46 -32.80
C ILE A 305 -15.31 -3.37 -31.59
N ASN A 306 -16.10 -2.31 -31.47
CA ASN A 306 -17.06 -2.15 -30.38
C ASN A 306 -18.17 -3.20 -30.41
N ALA A 307 -18.64 -3.60 -31.60
CA ALA A 307 -19.62 -4.67 -31.72
C ALA A 307 -19.10 -6.01 -31.15
N VAL A 308 -17.83 -6.34 -31.43
CA VAL A 308 -17.17 -7.52 -30.87
C VAL A 308 -16.95 -7.35 -29.36
N LEU A 309 -16.53 -6.16 -28.92
CA LEU A 309 -16.29 -5.85 -27.52
C LEU A 309 -17.56 -6.03 -26.66
N HIS A 310 -18.69 -5.47 -27.11
CA HIS A 310 -19.98 -5.60 -26.42
C HIS A 310 -20.46 -7.05 -26.34
N HIS A 311 -20.14 -7.87 -27.36
CA HIS A 311 -20.46 -9.30 -27.35
C HIS A 311 -19.71 -10.06 -26.26
N PHE A 312 -18.44 -9.72 -26.01
CA PHE A 312 -17.62 -10.40 -24.99
C PHE A 312 -17.82 -9.87 -23.57
N ILE A 313 -18.03 -8.56 -23.40
CA ILE A 313 -18.14 -7.93 -22.07
C ILE A 313 -19.60 -7.96 -21.55
N GLY A 314 -20.59 -8.04 -22.43
CA GLY A 314 -22.00 -8.19 -22.05
C GLY A 314 -22.69 -6.89 -21.61
N ASN A 315 -22.00 -5.75 -21.67
CA ASN A 315 -22.56 -4.42 -21.45
C ASN A 315 -21.98 -3.39 -22.44
N ALA A 316 -22.69 -2.27 -22.61
CA ALA A 316 -22.32 -1.18 -23.52
C ALA A 316 -21.56 -0.03 -22.83
N ASP A 317 -21.15 -0.24 -21.57
CA ASP A 317 -20.51 0.79 -20.75
C ASP A 317 -19.04 1.03 -21.14
N VAL A 318 -18.42 0.07 -21.84
CA VAL A 318 -17.02 0.15 -22.29
C VAL A 318 -16.99 0.24 -23.81
N ASN A 319 -16.46 1.36 -24.32
CA ASN A 319 -16.28 1.59 -25.76
C ASN A 319 -14.82 1.91 -26.07
N ALA A 320 -14.28 1.28 -27.11
CA ALA A 320 -13.11 1.78 -27.82
C ALA A 320 -13.52 3.04 -28.59
N ALA A 321 -12.81 4.13 -28.33
CA ALA A 321 -13.04 5.39 -29.02
C ALA A 321 -11.72 6.14 -29.21
N LEU A 322 -11.54 6.72 -30.39
CA LEU A 322 -10.46 7.66 -30.64
C LEU A 322 -10.86 9.06 -30.11
N PRO A 323 -10.20 9.59 -29.05
CA PRO A 323 -10.50 10.93 -28.57
C PRO A 323 -10.11 11.96 -29.64
N VAL A 324 -10.94 13.01 -29.79
CA VAL A 324 -10.77 14.06 -30.80
C VAL A 324 -9.37 14.67 -30.74
N THR A 325 -8.87 14.96 -29.55
CA THR A 325 -7.52 15.49 -29.32
C THR A 325 -6.45 14.54 -29.87
N GLY A 326 -6.59 13.24 -29.64
CA GLY A 326 -5.68 12.22 -30.17
C GLY A 326 -5.71 12.15 -31.70
N GLY A 327 -6.90 12.20 -32.29
CA GLY A 327 -7.05 12.26 -33.75
C GLY A 327 -6.36 13.47 -34.37
N VAL A 328 -6.53 14.66 -33.81
CA VAL A 328 -5.85 15.88 -34.28
C VAL A 328 -4.32 15.76 -34.19
N VAL A 329 -3.81 15.22 -33.08
CA VAL A 329 -2.37 15.00 -32.90
C VAL A 329 -1.81 14.03 -33.95
N LEU A 330 -2.53 12.95 -34.27
CA LEU A 330 -2.12 11.98 -35.30
C LEU A 330 -2.06 12.59 -36.70
N VAL A 331 -3.02 13.46 -37.06
CA VAL A 331 -2.99 14.17 -38.36
C VAL A 331 -1.77 15.10 -38.44
N ILE A 332 -1.51 15.88 -37.38
CA ILE A 332 -0.35 16.76 -37.32
C ILE A 332 0.94 15.94 -37.42
N LEU A 333 1.03 14.83 -36.70
CA LEU A 333 2.17 13.93 -36.73
C LEU A 333 2.41 13.36 -38.15
N SER A 334 1.34 12.96 -38.85
CA SER A 334 1.40 12.49 -40.24
C SER A 334 2.01 13.53 -41.18
N VAL A 335 1.54 14.78 -41.10
CA VAL A 335 2.05 15.89 -41.90
C VAL A 335 3.54 16.12 -41.60
N VAL A 336 3.91 16.17 -40.33
CA VAL A 336 5.30 16.40 -39.90
C VAL A 336 6.23 15.30 -40.42
N LEU A 337 5.87 14.02 -40.25
CA LEU A 337 6.70 12.90 -40.71
C LEU A 337 6.85 12.88 -42.24
N THR A 338 5.77 13.17 -42.97
CA THR A 338 5.79 13.21 -44.43
C THR A 338 6.67 14.35 -44.95
N LEU A 339 6.58 15.53 -44.32
CA LEU A 339 7.46 16.66 -44.60
C LEU A 339 8.92 16.30 -44.32
N ILE A 340 9.23 15.72 -43.17
CA ILE A 340 10.61 15.32 -42.81
C ILE A 340 11.18 14.37 -43.87
N GLY A 341 10.41 13.37 -44.31
CA GLY A 341 10.82 12.46 -45.39
C GLY A 341 11.06 13.18 -46.72
N GLY A 342 10.22 14.16 -47.07
CA GLY A 342 10.29 14.93 -48.31
C GLY A 342 11.34 16.05 -48.35
N LEU A 343 11.86 16.50 -47.21
CA LEU A 343 12.74 17.67 -47.14
C LEU A 343 14.09 17.47 -47.87
N ILE A 344 14.69 16.28 -47.73
CA ILE A 344 15.97 15.95 -48.35
C ILE A 344 15.87 15.93 -49.89
N PRO A 345 14.94 15.16 -50.50
CA PRO A 345 14.80 15.15 -51.96
C PRO A 345 14.36 16.50 -52.53
N SER A 346 13.47 17.23 -51.87
CA SER A 346 13.02 18.57 -52.31
C SER A 346 14.18 19.57 -52.38
N ARG A 347 15.08 19.53 -51.40
CA ARG A 347 16.31 20.34 -51.41
C ARG A 347 17.27 19.95 -52.53
N LYS A 348 17.36 18.65 -52.85
CA LYS A 348 18.20 18.15 -53.95
C LYS A 348 17.62 18.57 -55.32
N ALA A 349 16.30 18.48 -55.49
CA ALA A 349 15.55 18.97 -56.65
C ALA A 349 15.87 20.44 -56.96
N ALA A 350 15.78 21.29 -55.93
CA ALA A 350 16.01 22.72 -56.04
C ALA A 350 17.44 23.08 -56.48
N LYS A 351 18.43 22.21 -56.25
CA LYS A 351 19.84 22.46 -56.57
C LYS A 351 20.27 21.97 -57.97
N GLN A 352 19.41 21.26 -58.71
CA GLN A 352 19.67 20.79 -60.08
C GLN A 352 20.00 21.94 -61.05
N ASP A 353 21.08 21.83 -61.83
CA ASP A 353 21.46 22.88 -62.79
C ASP A 353 20.52 22.88 -64.02
N PRO A 354 19.85 24.01 -64.35
CA PRO A 354 18.94 24.09 -65.49
C PRO A 354 19.56 23.66 -66.82
N ALA A 355 20.85 23.98 -67.03
CA ALA A 355 21.54 23.61 -68.27
C ALA A 355 21.75 22.09 -68.38
N THR A 356 21.99 21.43 -67.24
CA THR A 356 22.17 19.98 -67.19
C THR A 356 20.82 19.25 -67.28
N ALA A 357 19.78 19.79 -66.64
CA ALA A 357 18.42 19.24 -66.64
C ALA A 357 17.73 19.30 -68.02
N LEU A 358 18.07 20.27 -68.86
CA LEU A 358 17.54 20.38 -70.24
C LEU A 358 18.34 19.57 -71.26
N ARG A 359 19.60 19.23 -70.96
CA ARG A 359 20.49 18.45 -71.84
C ARG A 359 20.35 16.94 -71.65
N THR A 360 19.60 16.49 -70.66
CA THR A 360 19.37 15.06 -70.40
C THR A 360 18.31 14.56 -71.39
N GLU A 361 18.63 13.55 -72.20
CA GLU A 361 17.69 12.89 -73.13
C GLU A 361 16.50 12.26 -72.38
#